data_AF-A0A523T9H9-F1
#
_entry.id   AF-A0A523T9H9-F1
#
_cell.length_a   1.000
_cell.length_b   1.000
_cell.length_c   1.000
_cell.angle_alpha   90.00
_cell.angle_beta   90.00
_cell.angle_gamma   90.00
#
_symmetry.space_group_name_H-M   'P 1'
#
loop_
_entity.id
_entity.type
_entity.pdbx_description
1 polymer ?
#
loop_
_entity_poly.entity_id
_entity_poly.type
_entity_poly.pdbx_seq_one_letter_code
_entity_poly.pdbx_strand_id
1 'polypeptide(L)'
;MSLKSQRRLAADILKVGEGRVWIDPERIDYVETAITREEIRKLIHEKVVKSLPEKGVSRARAKVLAEKRKRGLRRGPGGKSGSARSKISKKQAWMNRIRPLRKRLTDLKDSRAITESAYRKLYDMSESGVFESKADLERYIRTHDLWRRR
;
A
#
# COMPACT_ATOMS: atom_id res chain seq x y z
N MET A 1 -47.97 9.73 -1.63
CA MET A 1 -47.36 9.46 -2.95
C MET A 1 -45.87 9.11 -2.79
N SER A 2 -45.26 8.38 -3.73
CA SER A 2 -43.91 7.78 -3.56
C SER A 2 -42.97 8.07 -4.73
N LEU A 3 -41.91 8.87 -4.50
CA LEU A 3 -40.87 9.23 -5.48
C LEU A 3 -39.79 8.14 -5.71
N LYS A 4 -40.05 6.89 -5.31
CA LYS A 4 -39.05 5.80 -5.36
C LYS A 4 -38.61 5.49 -6.80
N SER A 5 -39.54 5.47 -7.75
CA SER A 5 -39.23 5.19 -9.15
C SER A 5 -38.38 6.30 -9.79
N GLN A 6 -38.72 7.56 -9.55
CA GLN A 6 -37.97 8.72 -10.05
C GLN A 6 -36.57 8.79 -9.43
N ARG A 7 -36.47 8.49 -8.12
CA ARG A 7 -35.18 8.41 -7.42
C ARG A 7 -34.28 7.31 -7.98
N ARG A 8 -34.84 6.14 -8.30
CA ARG A 8 -34.14 5.04 -8.97
C ARG A 8 -33.67 5.42 -10.38
N LEU A 9 -34.55 6.02 -11.20
CA LEU A 9 -34.20 6.47 -12.55
C LEU A 9 -33.11 7.54 -12.53
N ALA A 10 -33.20 8.50 -11.60
CA ALA A 10 -32.18 9.52 -11.41
C ALA A 10 -30.83 8.93 -10.94
N ALA A 11 -30.87 7.93 -10.04
CA ALA A 11 -29.69 7.21 -9.58
C ALA A 11 -28.95 6.51 -10.74
N ASP A 12 -29.70 5.81 -11.61
CA ASP A 12 -29.15 5.15 -12.80
C ASP A 12 -28.50 6.16 -13.76
N ILE A 13 -29.18 7.29 -14.02
CA ILE A 13 -28.70 8.33 -14.93
C ILE A 13 -27.44 9.01 -14.38
N LEU A 14 -27.43 9.31 -13.08
CA LEU A 14 -26.31 9.97 -12.39
C LEU A 14 -25.19 8.99 -11.99
N LYS A 15 -25.40 7.68 -12.16
CA LYS A 15 -24.48 6.60 -11.75
C LYS A 15 -24.10 6.68 -10.26
N VAL A 16 -25.08 7.03 -9.41
CA VAL A 16 -24.93 7.07 -7.95
C VAL A 16 -25.98 6.17 -7.30
N GLY A 17 -25.82 5.82 -6.02
CA GLY A 17 -26.88 5.12 -5.27
C GLY A 17 -28.09 6.01 -4.97
N GLU A 18 -29.28 5.43 -4.83
CA GLU A 18 -30.54 6.15 -4.54
C GLU A 18 -30.46 7.07 -3.30
N GLY A 19 -29.69 6.66 -2.29
CA GLY A 19 -29.47 7.44 -1.08
C GLY A 19 -28.67 8.74 -1.28
N ARG A 20 -28.01 8.89 -2.44
CA ARG A 20 -27.27 10.12 -2.82
C ARG A 20 -28.05 11.04 -3.74
N VAL A 21 -29.23 10.63 -4.20
CA VAL A 21 -30.08 11.50 -5.01
C VAL A 21 -30.78 12.49 -4.08
N TRP A 22 -30.56 13.78 -4.31
CA TRP A 22 -31.26 14.87 -3.64
C TRP A 22 -32.29 15.45 -4.60
N ILE A 23 -33.49 15.70 -4.07
CA ILE A 23 -34.64 16.24 -4.79
C ILE A 23 -35.05 17.51 -4.05
N ASP A 24 -35.27 18.58 -4.79
CA ASP A 24 -35.75 19.87 -4.28
C ASP A 24 -37.15 19.74 -3.65
N PRO A 25 -37.32 20.04 -2.35
CA PRO A 25 -38.60 19.86 -1.66
C PRO A 25 -39.71 20.79 -2.18
N GLU A 26 -39.36 21.96 -2.70
CA GLU A 26 -40.32 22.95 -3.21
C GLU A 26 -40.86 22.59 -4.61
N ARG A 27 -40.21 21.64 -5.30
CA ARG A 27 -40.55 21.24 -6.67
C ARG A 27 -40.85 19.75 -6.79
N ILE A 28 -41.35 19.15 -5.70
CA ILE A 28 -41.72 17.72 -5.66
C ILE A 28 -42.78 17.39 -6.72
N ASP A 29 -43.77 18.26 -6.90
CA ASP A 29 -44.87 18.03 -7.85
C ASP A 29 -44.37 17.89 -9.31
N TYR A 30 -43.38 18.70 -9.69
CA TYR A 30 -42.72 18.61 -11.01
C TYR A 30 -41.92 17.32 -11.19
N VAL A 31 -41.34 16.81 -10.11
CA VAL A 31 -40.58 15.56 -10.14
C VAL A 31 -41.53 14.37 -10.16
N GLU A 32 -42.69 14.46 -9.51
CA GLU A 32 -43.70 13.41 -9.51
C GLU A 32 -44.29 13.19 -10.91
N THR A 33 -44.55 14.27 -11.65
CA THR A 33 -45.06 14.19 -13.03
C THR A 33 -44.06 13.63 -14.04
N ALA A 34 -42.76 13.58 -13.71
CA ALA A 34 -41.74 13.00 -14.58
C ALA A 34 -41.75 11.47 -14.54
N ILE A 35 -42.10 10.84 -15.66
CA ILE A 35 -42.18 9.39 -15.82
C ILE A 35 -41.00 8.88 -16.67
N THR A 36 -40.55 9.67 -17.65
CA THR A 36 -39.53 9.26 -18.61
C THR A 36 -38.10 9.63 -18.16
N ARG A 37 -37.11 8.90 -18.69
CA ARG A 37 -35.68 9.19 -18.43
C ARG A 37 -35.26 10.57 -18.96
N GLU A 38 -35.90 11.05 -20.02
CA GLU A 38 -35.59 12.35 -20.62
C GLU A 38 -36.07 13.52 -19.76
N GLU A 39 -37.26 13.42 -19.17
CA GLU A 39 -37.78 14.39 -18.19
C GLU A 39 -36.87 14.45 -16.95
N ILE A 40 -36.45 13.30 -16.43
CA ILE A 40 -35.49 13.26 -15.31
C ILE A 40 -34.15 13.92 -15.69
N ARG A 41 -33.66 13.77 -16.93
CA ARG A 41 -32.46 14.49 -17.40
C ARG A 41 -32.67 16.00 -17.44
N LYS A 42 -33.84 16.48 -17.86
CA LYS A 42 -34.18 17.92 -17.82
C LYS A 42 -34.20 18.44 -16.39
N LEU A 43 -34.83 17.71 -15.46
CA LEU A 43 -34.86 18.06 -14.04
C LEU A 43 -33.47 18.06 -13.38
N ILE A 44 -32.56 17.19 -13.82
CA ILE A 44 -31.15 17.21 -13.41
C ILE A 44 -30.45 18.47 -13.94
N HIS A 45 -30.67 18.81 -15.21
CA HIS A 45 -30.11 20.01 -15.84
C HIS A 45 -30.57 21.30 -15.15
N GLU A 46 -31.87 21.38 -14.81
CA GLU A 46 -32.50 22.47 -14.06
C GLU A 46 -32.18 22.45 -12.56
N LYS A 47 -31.31 21.53 -12.11
CA LYS A 47 -30.85 21.42 -10.72
C LYS A 47 -31.97 21.14 -9.71
N VAL A 48 -33.11 20.61 -10.15
CA VAL A 48 -34.19 20.09 -9.30
C VAL A 48 -33.74 18.78 -8.65
N VAL A 49 -33.06 17.93 -9.43
CA VAL A 49 -32.48 16.66 -8.98
C VAL A 49 -30.96 16.74 -9.04
N LYS A 50 -30.28 16.42 -7.93
CA LYS A 50 -28.82 16.51 -7.82
C LYS A 50 -28.23 15.25 -7.19
N SER A 51 -26.98 14.95 -7.51
CA SER A 51 -26.19 14.01 -6.71
C SER A 51 -25.53 14.73 -5.54
N LEU A 52 -25.70 14.20 -4.33
CA LEU A 52 -24.95 14.63 -3.17
C LEU A 52 -23.50 14.15 -3.29
N PRO A 53 -22.51 14.94 -2.82
CA PRO A 53 -21.12 14.52 -2.80
C PRO A 53 -20.93 13.25 -1.95
N GLU A 54 -19.88 12.51 -2.24
CA GLU A 54 -19.56 11.29 -1.50
C GLU A 54 -19.13 11.61 -0.07
N LYS A 55 -19.74 10.93 0.89
CA LYS A 55 -19.29 10.96 2.28
C LYS A 55 -18.04 10.07 2.41
N GLY A 56 -16.88 10.67 2.24
CA GLY A 56 -15.59 10.01 2.47
C GLY A 56 -15.22 9.92 3.96
N VAL A 57 -14.41 8.91 4.31
CA VAL A 57 -13.84 8.80 5.67
C VAL A 57 -12.45 9.43 5.71
N SER A 58 -12.23 10.35 6.65
CA SER A 58 -10.93 11.02 6.78
C SER A 58 -9.84 10.06 7.26
N ARG A 59 -8.64 10.18 6.69
CA ARG A 59 -7.45 9.38 7.06
C ARG A 59 -6.43 10.14 7.93
N ALA A 60 -6.77 11.34 8.39
CA ALA A 60 -5.85 12.22 9.13
C ALA A 60 -5.23 11.54 10.37
N ARG A 61 -6.06 10.93 11.22
CA ARG A 61 -5.60 10.20 12.42
C ARG A 61 -4.69 9.02 12.07
N ALA A 62 -5.03 8.29 11.01
CA ALA A 62 -4.22 7.15 10.55
C ALA A 62 -2.84 7.61 10.03
N LYS A 63 -2.76 8.75 9.32
CA LYS A 63 -1.50 9.35 8.86
C LYS A 63 -0.60 9.75 10.02
N VAL A 64 -1.15 10.47 11.01
CA VAL A 64 -0.40 10.86 12.22
C VAL A 64 0.15 9.63 12.97
N LEU A 65 -0.66 8.56 13.08
CA LEU A 65 -0.20 7.31 13.70
C LEU A 65 0.88 6.61 12.88
N ALA A 66 0.78 6.61 11.56
CA ALA A 66 1.78 6.03 10.66
C ALA A 66 3.13 6.76 10.78
N GLU A 67 3.12 8.10 10.84
CA GLU A 67 4.33 8.90 11.05
C GLU A 67 4.99 8.65 12.41
N LYS A 68 4.19 8.54 13.49
CA LYS A 68 4.70 8.14 14.81
C LYS A 68 5.34 6.75 14.75
N ARG A 69 4.71 5.78 14.08
CA ARG A 69 5.26 4.42 13.90
C ARG A 69 6.52 4.39 13.03
N LYS A 70 6.62 5.24 12.00
CA LYS A 70 7.80 5.38 11.14
C LYS A 70 9.01 5.87 11.95
N ARG A 71 8.79 6.79 12.88
CA ARG A 71 9.80 7.26 13.85
C ARG A 71 10.16 6.25 14.95
N GLY A 72 9.53 5.07 14.96
CA GLY A 72 9.76 4.03 15.97
C GLY A 72 8.84 4.10 17.19
N LEU A 73 8.01 5.14 17.33
CA LEU A 73 7.07 5.28 18.44
C LEU A 73 5.88 4.31 18.30
N ARG A 74 5.20 4.01 19.41
CA ARG A 74 4.02 3.11 19.47
C ARG A 74 4.28 1.70 18.91
N ARG A 75 5.49 1.16 19.11
CA ARG A 75 5.90 -0.20 18.71
C ARG A 75 6.31 -1.12 19.87
N GLY A 76 6.03 -0.71 21.11
CA GLY A 76 6.34 -1.48 22.33
C GLY A 76 5.58 -2.81 22.44
N PRO A 77 5.99 -3.71 23.35
CA PRO A 77 5.40 -5.04 23.50
C PRO A 77 3.91 -5.01 23.85
N GLY A 78 3.47 -4.11 24.73
CA GLY A 78 2.05 -3.99 25.12
C GLY A 78 1.08 -3.63 23.99
N GLY A 79 1.58 -3.13 22.85
CA GLY A 79 0.77 -2.87 21.66
C GLY A 79 0.77 -4.01 20.63
N LYS A 80 1.38 -5.16 20.94
CA LYS A 80 1.50 -6.32 20.04
C LYS A 80 0.63 -7.46 20.55
N SER A 81 -0.29 -7.93 19.73
CA SER A 81 -1.17 -9.07 20.05
C SER A 81 -0.72 -10.39 19.43
N GLY A 82 0.20 -10.36 18.46
CA GLY A 82 0.68 -11.55 17.75
C GLY A 82 2.02 -12.08 18.29
N SER A 83 2.31 -13.35 18.00
CA SER A 83 3.59 -13.99 18.32
C SER A 83 4.78 -13.28 17.65
N ALA A 84 6.00 -13.48 18.16
CA ALA A 84 7.20 -12.80 17.65
C ALA A 84 7.45 -13.00 16.14
N ARG A 85 7.06 -14.16 15.59
CA ARG A 85 7.22 -14.52 14.18
C ARG A 85 5.98 -14.27 13.32
N SER A 86 4.91 -13.70 13.89
CA SER A 86 3.65 -13.42 13.17
C SER A 86 3.81 -12.41 12.02
N LYS A 87 4.69 -11.42 12.20
CA LYS A 87 4.94 -10.36 11.18
C LYS A 87 6.03 -10.72 10.18
N ILE A 88 7.09 -11.38 10.65
CA ILE A 88 8.23 -11.80 9.82
C ILE A 88 8.53 -13.26 10.18
N SER A 89 8.28 -14.16 9.23
CA SER A 89 8.54 -15.58 9.41
C SER A 89 10.05 -15.88 9.46
N LYS A 90 10.43 -17.07 9.94
CA LYS A 90 11.83 -17.54 9.93
C LYS A 90 12.42 -17.50 8.51
N LYS A 91 11.66 -18.02 7.52
CA LYS A 91 12.05 -18.03 6.11
C LYS A 91 12.21 -16.61 5.54
N GLN A 92 11.29 -15.70 5.85
CA GLN A 92 11.37 -14.32 5.37
C GLN A 92 12.57 -13.57 5.97
N ALA A 93 12.84 -13.76 7.27
CA ALA A 93 14.03 -13.20 7.90
C ALA A 93 15.33 -13.72 7.24
N TRP A 94 15.41 -15.03 6.94
CA TRP A 94 16.54 -15.61 6.22
C TRP A 94 16.69 -15.04 4.81
N MET A 95 15.59 -14.97 4.04
CA MET A 95 15.60 -14.38 2.69
C MET A 95 16.05 -12.91 2.71
N ASN A 96 15.59 -12.12 3.67
CA ASN A 96 15.99 -10.73 3.85
C ASN A 96 17.46 -10.57 4.22
N ARG A 97 18.07 -11.59 4.84
CA ARG A 97 19.50 -11.61 5.17
C ARG A 97 20.36 -12.07 4.00
N ILE A 98 20.04 -13.20 3.38
CA ILE A 98 20.90 -13.83 2.37
C ILE A 98 20.88 -13.13 1.01
N ARG A 99 19.73 -12.60 0.57
CA ARG A 99 19.61 -11.98 -0.77
C ARG A 99 20.48 -10.72 -0.91
N PRO A 100 20.52 -9.77 0.06
CA PRO A 100 21.40 -8.63 -0.03
C PRO A 100 22.89 -9.00 0.00
N LEU A 101 23.28 -10.04 0.74
CA LEU A 101 24.65 -10.56 0.78
C LEU A 101 25.08 -11.11 -0.58
N ARG A 102 24.28 -12.01 -1.16
CA ARG A 102 24.53 -12.59 -2.48
C ARG A 102 24.58 -11.53 -3.59
N LYS A 103 23.67 -10.54 -3.53
CA LYS A 103 23.72 -9.39 -4.44
C LYS A 103 25.03 -8.63 -4.30
N ARG A 104 25.45 -8.31 -3.07
CA ARG A 104 26.71 -7.59 -2.83
C ARG A 104 27.93 -8.37 -3.32
N LEU A 105 27.98 -9.69 -3.11
CA LEU A 105 29.04 -10.54 -3.64
C LEU A 105 29.08 -10.54 -5.17
N THR A 106 27.91 -10.54 -5.81
CA THR A 106 27.80 -10.43 -7.27
C THR A 106 28.37 -9.09 -7.75
N ASP A 107 27.95 -7.98 -7.13
CA ASP A 107 28.47 -6.63 -7.45
C ASP A 107 30.00 -6.54 -7.29
N LEU A 108 30.58 -7.17 -6.25
CA LEU A 108 32.03 -7.19 -6.00
C LEU A 108 32.79 -8.05 -7.02
N LYS A 109 32.20 -9.16 -7.45
CA LYS A 109 32.77 -10.02 -8.50
C LYS A 109 32.74 -9.31 -9.86
N ASP A 110 31.62 -8.69 -10.20
CA ASP A 110 31.43 -8.02 -11.50
C ASP A 110 32.33 -6.78 -11.62
N SER A 111 32.54 -6.05 -10.53
CA SER A 111 33.53 -4.96 -10.45
C SER A 111 34.99 -5.45 -10.36
N ARG A 112 35.23 -6.77 -10.40
CA ARG A 112 36.54 -7.42 -10.27
C ARG A 112 37.30 -7.07 -8.98
N ALA A 113 36.57 -6.63 -7.96
CA ALA A 113 37.16 -6.23 -6.68
C ALA A 113 37.55 -7.43 -5.81
N ILE A 114 36.96 -8.60 -6.07
CA ILE A 114 37.36 -9.90 -5.52
C ILE A 114 37.65 -10.89 -6.65
N THR A 115 38.46 -11.91 -6.37
CA THR A 115 38.68 -13.01 -7.31
C THR A 115 37.48 -13.94 -7.36
N GLU A 116 37.36 -14.72 -8.43
CA GLU A 116 36.26 -15.69 -8.56
C GLU A 116 36.35 -16.81 -7.50
N SER A 117 37.57 -17.21 -7.11
CA SER A 117 37.79 -18.16 -6.03
C SER A 117 37.32 -17.61 -4.68
N ALA A 118 37.62 -16.35 -4.38
CA ALA A 118 37.13 -15.68 -3.18
C ALA A 118 35.59 -15.54 -3.20
N TYR A 119 34.99 -15.20 -4.34
CA TYR A 119 33.54 -15.13 -4.50
C TYR A 119 32.87 -16.47 -4.13
N ARG A 120 33.32 -17.59 -4.69
CA ARG A 120 32.73 -18.92 -4.44
C ARG A 120 32.79 -19.26 -2.94
N LYS A 121 33.95 -19.09 -2.31
CA LYS A 121 34.13 -19.33 -0.87
C LYS A 121 33.21 -18.46 -0.01
N LEU A 122 33.13 -17.17 -0.30
CA LEU A 122 32.29 -16.24 0.45
C LEU A 122 30.79 -16.49 0.21
N TYR A 123 30.41 -16.98 -0.97
CA TYR A 123 29.05 -17.35 -1.29
C TYR A 123 28.57 -18.54 -0.44
N ASP A 124 29.38 -19.59 -0.35
CA ASP A 124 29.10 -20.77 0.47
C ASP A 124 29.03 -20.42 1.96
N MET A 125 29.98 -19.60 2.43
CA MET A 125 29.95 -19.09 3.81
C MET A 125 28.71 -18.24 4.10
N SER A 126 28.24 -17.47 3.12
CA SER A 126 27.00 -16.69 3.26
C SER A 126 25.79 -17.62 3.39
N GLU A 127 25.77 -18.74 2.66
CA GLU A 127 24.71 -19.75 2.75
C GLU A 127 24.67 -20.46 4.11
N SER A 128 25.82 -20.73 4.71
CA SER A 128 25.90 -21.23 6.09
C SER A 128 25.49 -20.18 7.14
N GLY A 129 25.25 -18.94 6.72
CA GLY A 129 24.76 -17.87 7.57
C GLY A 129 25.83 -17.23 8.45
N VAL A 130 27.10 -17.35 8.07
CA VAL A 130 28.27 -16.78 8.78
C VAL A 130 28.17 -15.26 8.92
N PHE A 131 27.59 -14.58 7.91
CA PHE A 131 27.50 -13.12 7.90
C PHE A 131 26.13 -12.61 8.37
N GLU A 132 26.15 -11.61 9.24
CA GLU A 132 24.93 -10.97 9.73
C GLU A 132 24.44 -9.83 8.82
N SER A 133 25.37 -9.10 8.21
CA SER A 133 25.10 -7.92 7.40
C SER A 133 26.12 -7.73 6.27
N LYS A 134 25.83 -6.83 5.33
CA LYS A 134 26.79 -6.47 4.27
C LYS A 134 28.10 -5.90 4.85
N ALA A 135 28.01 -5.11 5.91
CA ALA A 135 29.18 -4.54 6.57
C ALA A 135 30.04 -5.63 7.21
N ASP A 136 29.41 -6.67 7.78
CA ASP A 136 30.09 -7.82 8.35
C ASP A 136 30.83 -8.64 7.30
N LEU A 137 30.18 -8.89 6.16
CA LEU A 137 30.82 -9.50 4.98
C LEU A 137 32.04 -8.69 4.51
N GLU A 138 31.89 -7.36 4.34
CA GLU A 138 33.00 -6.51 3.89
C GLU A 138 34.14 -6.44 4.90
N ARG A 139 33.83 -6.44 6.20
CA ARG A 139 34.83 -6.55 7.27
C ARG A 139 35.62 -7.84 7.11
N TYR A 140 34.94 -8.97 6.90
CA TYR A 140 35.59 -10.27 6.69
C TYR A 140 36.52 -10.27 5.47
N ILE A 141 36.07 -9.73 4.33
CA ILE A 141 36.87 -9.61 3.10
C ILE A 141 38.13 -8.79 3.37
N ARG A 142 38.02 -7.68 4.10
CA ARG A 142 39.15 -6.82 4.47
C ARG A 142 40.12 -7.53 5.41
N THR A 143 39.62 -8.20 6.44
CA THR A 143 40.46 -8.93 7.42
C THR A 143 41.26 -10.06 6.79
N HIS A 144 40.70 -10.74 5.79
CA HIS A 144 41.35 -11.87 5.11
C HIS A 144 42.08 -11.45 3.82
N ASP A 145 42.22 -10.14 3.58
CA ASP A 145 42.84 -9.55 2.40
C ASP A 145 42.37 -10.17 1.07
N LEU A 146 41.06 -10.44 0.99
CA LEU A 146 40.42 -11.06 -0.18
C LEU A 146 40.11 -10.04 -1.29
N TRP A 147 40.46 -8.77 -1.07
CA TRP A 147 40.42 -7.76 -2.11
C TRP A 147 41.49 -8.06 -3.15
N ARG A 148 41.10 -7.92 -4.42
CA ARG A 148 42.06 -7.99 -5.51
C ARG A 148 43.02 -6.80 -5.35
N ARG A 149 44.29 -7.09 -5.05
CA ARG A 149 45.36 -6.08 -5.09
C ARG A 149 45.42 -5.52 -6.52
N ARG A 150 45.40 -4.19 -6.62
CA ARG A 150 45.63 -3.49 -7.89
C ARG A 150 47.08 -3.64 -8.30
#